data_AF-T0I782-F1
#
_entry.id   AF-T0I782-F1
#
_cell.length_a   1.000
_cell.length_b   1.000
_cell.length_c   1.000
_cell.angle_alpha   90.00
_cell.angle_beta   90.00
_cell.angle_gamma   90.00
#
_symmetry.space_group_name_H-M   'P 1'
#
loop_
_entity.id
_entity.type
_entity.pdbx_description
1 polymer ?
#
loop_
_entity_poly.entity_id
_entity_poly.type
_entity_poly.pdbx_seq_one_letter_code
_entity_poly.pdbx_strand_id
1 'polypeptide(L)'
;MSASGNRGQFAKGTSGNRRGRPKKKPIGFRTLAELDQVILGVMNRQVSSGGGGERMTLLEFNCTSLATGKSANPLACRSVIRIAIDCAKREEERVCEAERRAEQLREREEARLRAEQSRFDYHGGD
;
A
#
# COMPACT_ATOMS: atom_id res chain seq x y z
N MET A 1 15.92 -50.78 -6.57
CA MET A 1 16.48 -49.78 -7.50
C MET A 1 15.40 -48.81 -7.91
N SER A 2 15.71 -47.51 -7.85
CA SER A 2 14.82 -46.36 -7.92
C SER A 2 14.40 -45.97 -9.34
N ALA A 3 13.13 -45.60 -9.52
CA ALA A 3 12.72 -44.69 -10.59
C ALA A 3 11.56 -43.81 -10.09
N SER A 4 11.89 -42.64 -9.56
CA SER A 4 10.97 -41.58 -9.18
C SER A 4 10.28 -41.01 -10.43
N GLY A 5 9.07 -41.52 -10.70
CA GLY A 5 8.21 -41.00 -11.75
C GLY A 5 7.82 -39.54 -11.46
N ASN A 6 8.25 -38.65 -12.35
CA ASN A 6 7.75 -37.29 -12.55
C ASN A 6 6.23 -37.20 -12.34
N ARG A 7 5.78 -36.78 -11.15
CA ARG A 7 4.39 -36.39 -10.89
C ARG A 7 4.27 -34.87 -10.88
N GLY A 8 4.54 -34.25 -12.03
CA GLY A 8 3.85 -33.00 -12.33
C GLY A 8 2.38 -33.33 -12.59
N GLN A 9 1.44 -32.59 -11.99
CA GLN A 9 -0.01 -32.84 -12.09
C GLN A 9 -0.59 -32.71 -13.53
N PHE A 10 0.24 -32.43 -14.54
CA PHE A 10 -0.19 -32.28 -15.92
C PHE A 10 0.72 -33.09 -16.84
N ALA A 11 0.13 -33.83 -17.79
CA ALA A 11 0.88 -34.53 -18.82
C ALA A 11 1.76 -33.56 -19.62
N LYS A 12 2.93 -34.02 -20.08
CA LYS A 12 3.85 -33.23 -20.92
C LYS A 12 3.07 -32.68 -22.13
N GLY A 13 2.92 -31.35 -22.21
CA GLY A 13 2.19 -30.66 -23.29
C GLY A 13 0.81 -30.12 -22.90
N THR A 14 0.27 -30.49 -21.73
CA THR A 14 -1.09 -30.12 -21.28
C THR A 14 -1.09 -29.00 -20.25
N SER A 15 -0.25 -27.98 -20.45
CA SER A 15 -0.40 -26.73 -19.71
C SER A 15 -1.57 -25.97 -20.33
N GLY A 16 -2.71 -25.91 -19.63
CA GLY A 16 -3.92 -25.17 -20.02
C GLY A 16 -3.74 -23.65 -20.14
N ASN A 17 -2.49 -23.17 -20.20
CA ASN A 17 -2.14 -21.77 -20.38
C ASN A 17 -0.99 -21.63 -21.39
N ARG A 18 -1.29 -21.75 -22.70
CA ARG A 18 -0.32 -21.59 -23.81
C ARG A 18 0.45 -20.27 -23.77
N ARG A 19 -0.08 -19.23 -23.11
CA ARG A 19 0.52 -17.89 -23.02
C ARG A 19 1.36 -17.67 -21.75
N GLY A 20 1.36 -18.62 -20.82
CA GLY A 20 1.91 -18.43 -19.47
C GLY A 20 1.12 -17.35 -18.68
N ARG A 21 1.28 -17.33 -17.36
CA ARG A 21 0.84 -16.16 -16.58
C ARG A 21 1.64 -14.96 -17.08
N PRO A 22 1.02 -13.81 -17.41
CA PRO A 22 1.78 -12.61 -17.78
C PRO A 22 2.80 -12.34 -16.68
N LYS A 23 4.10 -12.39 -17.03
CA LYS A 23 5.15 -12.00 -16.09
C LYS A 23 4.96 -10.50 -15.86
N LYS A 24 4.45 -10.13 -14.69
CA LYS A 24 4.45 -8.72 -14.28
C LYS A 24 5.89 -8.23 -14.38
N LYS A 25 6.12 -7.16 -15.14
CA LYS A 25 7.44 -6.51 -15.16
C LYS A 25 7.78 -6.11 -13.72
N PRO A 26 9.00 -6.37 -13.24
CA PRO A 26 9.40 -5.89 -11.93
C PRO A 26 9.30 -4.36 -11.94
N ILE A 27 8.50 -3.82 -11.01
CA ILE A 27 8.42 -2.38 -10.77
C ILE A 27 9.62 -2.07 -9.87
N GLY A 28 10.53 -1.23 -10.35
CA GLY A 28 11.63 -0.73 -9.52
C GLY A 28 11.12 0.36 -8.59
N PHE A 29 11.34 0.20 -7.29
CA PHE A 29 11.04 1.24 -6.30
C PHE A 29 12.20 2.24 -6.28
N ARG A 30 11.92 3.47 -6.72
CA ARG A 30 12.90 4.56 -6.83
C ARG A 30 12.88 5.46 -5.60
N THR A 31 11.76 5.52 -4.89
CA THR A 31 11.60 6.38 -3.71
C THR A 31 11.19 5.57 -2.48
N LEU A 32 11.49 6.11 -1.29
CA LEU A 32 11.00 5.55 -0.03
C LEU A 32 9.46 5.59 0.03
N ALA A 33 8.82 6.55 -0.62
CA ALA A 33 7.37 6.65 -0.67
C ALA A 33 6.73 5.48 -1.44
N GLU A 34 7.29 5.13 -2.60
CA GLU A 34 6.85 3.96 -3.37
C GLU A 34 7.03 2.66 -2.57
N LEU A 35 8.13 2.54 -1.82
CA LEU A 35 8.36 1.38 -0.97
C LEU A 35 7.34 1.28 0.17
N ASP A 36 7.08 2.40 0.87
CA ASP A 36 6.09 2.45 1.95
C ASP A 36 4.69 2.08 1.44
N GLN A 37 4.27 2.61 0.28
CA GLN A 37 2.99 2.27 -0.35
C GLN A 37 2.87 0.79 -0.70
N VAL A 38 3.97 0.17 -1.15
CA VAL A 38 3.99 -1.27 -1.45
C VAL A 38 3.90 -2.09 -0.17
N ILE A 39 4.61 -1.71 0.89
CA ILE A 39 4.55 -2.38 2.19
C ILE A 39 3.12 -2.31 2.73
N LEU A 40 2.53 -1.12 2.81
CA LEU A 40 1.15 -0.93 3.25
C LEU A 40 0.17 -1.70 2.35
N GLY A 41 0.37 -1.65 1.04
CA GLY A 41 -0.44 -2.37 0.07
C GLY A 41 -0.34 -3.89 0.20
N VAL A 42 0.80 -4.44 0.61
CA VAL A 42 0.94 -5.87 0.96
C VAL A 42 0.24 -6.16 2.28
N MET A 43 0.46 -5.34 3.30
CA MET A 43 -0.13 -5.54 4.63
C MET A 43 -1.65 -5.46 4.63
N ASN A 44 -2.24 -4.71 3.70
CA ASN A 44 -3.69 -4.63 3.48
C ASN A 44 -4.27 -5.75 2.61
N ARG A 45 -3.45 -6.67 2.06
CA ARG A 45 -3.99 -7.80 1.29
C ARG A 45 -4.72 -8.74 2.23
N GLN A 46 -5.92 -9.13 1.81
CA GLN A 46 -6.69 -10.15 2.50
C GLN A 46 -6.00 -11.51 2.36
N VAL A 47 -5.89 -12.20 3.48
CA VAL A 47 -5.47 -13.59 3.58
C VAL A 47 -6.55 -14.40 4.26
N SER A 48 -6.73 -15.64 3.80
CA SER A 48 -7.61 -16.58 4.48
C SER A 48 -6.88 -17.09 5.72
N SER A 49 -7.46 -16.86 6.89
CA SER A 49 -7.16 -17.69 8.06
C SER A 49 -7.53 -19.14 7.69
N GLY A 50 -6.57 -20.06 7.77
CA GLY A 50 -6.76 -21.44 7.30
C GLY A 50 -8.02 -22.08 7.88
N GLY A 51 -8.80 -22.78 7.05
CA GLY A 51 -10.01 -23.50 7.48
C GLY A 51 -11.34 -22.76 7.26
N GLY A 52 -11.50 -22.06 6.13
CA GLY A 52 -12.80 -21.45 5.76
C GLY A 52 -13.21 -20.25 6.60
N GLY A 53 -12.29 -19.70 7.40
CA GLY A 53 -12.53 -18.58 8.31
C GLY A 53 -12.54 -17.21 7.63
N GLU A 54 -12.92 -16.22 8.44
CA GLU A 54 -12.98 -14.79 8.13
C GLU A 54 -11.72 -14.30 7.40
N ARG A 55 -11.92 -13.51 6.33
CA ARG A 55 -10.83 -12.90 5.58
C ARG A 55 -10.34 -11.68 6.36
N MET A 56 -9.11 -11.74 6.82
CA MET A 56 -8.44 -10.64 7.49
C MET A 56 -7.26 -10.17 6.66
N THR A 57 -6.86 -8.93 6.84
CA THR A 57 -5.63 -8.38 6.25
C THR A 57 -4.40 -9.09 6.80
N LEU A 58 -3.29 -9.03 6.07
CA LEU A 58 -2.01 -9.54 6.56
C LEU A 58 -1.58 -8.87 7.87
N LEU A 59 -1.91 -7.60 8.08
CA LEU A 59 -1.66 -6.92 9.34
C LEU A 59 -2.46 -7.53 10.48
N GLU A 60 -3.78 -7.67 10.31
CA GLU A 60 -4.67 -8.29 11.30
C GLU A 60 -4.26 -9.73 11.61
N PHE A 61 -3.85 -10.49 10.59
CA PHE A 61 -3.35 -11.86 10.78
C PHE A 61 -2.09 -11.90 11.63
N ASN A 62 -1.11 -11.03 11.37
CA ASN A 62 0.12 -10.97 12.15
C ASN A 62 -0.15 -10.50 13.60
N CYS A 63 -1.01 -9.50 13.78
CA CYS A 63 -1.42 -9.02 15.11
C CYS A 63 -2.12 -10.12 15.90
N THR A 64 -3.09 -10.80 15.29
CA THR A 64 -3.83 -11.91 15.91
C THR A 64 -2.91 -13.08 16.25
N SER A 65 -2.02 -13.45 15.33
CA SER A 65 -1.07 -14.54 15.54
C SER A 65 -0.11 -14.25 16.70
N LEU A 66 0.33 -13.00 16.84
CA LEU A 66 1.18 -12.56 17.95
C LEU A 66 0.40 -12.55 19.27
N ALA A 67 -0.80 -11.98 19.28
CA ALA A 67 -1.63 -11.86 20.48
C ALA A 67 -2.09 -13.23 21.01
N THR A 68 -2.38 -14.18 20.11
CA THR A 68 -2.83 -15.53 20.49
C THR A 68 -1.68 -16.50 20.74
N GLY A 69 -0.42 -16.08 20.55
CA GLY A 69 0.76 -16.95 20.70
C GLY A 69 0.88 -18.05 19.64
N LYS A 70 0.05 -18.02 18.59
CA LYS A 70 0.02 -19.04 17.52
C LYS A 70 1.02 -18.78 16.39
N SER A 71 1.76 -17.67 16.43
CA SER A 71 2.74 -17.35 15.39
C SER A 71 3.90 -18.35 15.39
N ALA A 72 4.19 -18.96 14.24
CA ALA A 72 5.37 -19.80 14.07
C ALA A 72 6.70 -19.04 14.26
N ASN A 73 6.71 -17.73 14.02
CA ASN A 73 7.85 -16.86 14.28
C ASN A 73 7.40 -15.51 14.86
N PRO A 74 7.34 -15.36 16.19
CA PRO A 74 6.87 -14.14 16.86
C PRO A 74 7.74 -12.91 16.56
N LEU A 75 9.06 -13.09 16.43
CA LEU A 75 9.99 -11.99 16.17
C LEU A 75 9.79 -11.41 14.76
N ALA A 76 9.55 -12.26 13.77
CA ALA A 76 9.23 -11.83 12.42
C ALA A 76 7.88 -11.07 12.39
N CYS A 77 6.84 -11.61 13.04
CA CYS A 77 5.54 -10.92 13.14
C CYS A 77 5.68 -9.53 13.77
N ARG A 78 6.39 -9.43 14.91
CA ARG A 78 6.66 -8.14 15.57
C ARG A 78 7.40 -7.17 14.66
N SER A 79 8.42 -7.65 13.93
CA SER A 79 9.22 -6.81 13.04
C SER A 79 8.39 -6.28 11.88
N VAL A 80 7.56 -7.12 11.27
CA VAL A 80 6.67 -6.72 10.16
C VAL A 80 5.61 -5.73 10.63
N ILE A 81 5.00 -5.94 11.81
CA ILE A 81 4.05 -4.99 12.40
C ILE A 81 4.73 -3.63 12.62
N ARG A 82 5.95 -3.62 13.18
CA ARG A 82 6.71 -2.39 13.40
C ARG A 82 7.01 -1.66 12.09
N ILE A 83 7.47 -2.38 11.07
CA ILE A 83 7.72 -1.81 9.74
C ILE A 83 6.44 -1.18 9.18
N ALA A 84 5.29 -1.86 9.31
CA ALA A 84 4.01 -1.34 8.85
C ALA A 84 3.61 -0.04 9.56
N ILE A 85 3.79 0.04 10.89
CA ILE A 85 3.55 1.25 11.68
C ILE A 85 4.45 2.39 11.22
N ASP A 86 5.75 2.13 11.04
CA ASP A 86 6.71 3.16 10.61
C ASP A 86 6.40 3.67 9.20
N CYS A 87 5.93 2.79 8.30
CA CYS A 87 5.47 3.19 6.96
C CYS A 87 4.20 4.06 7.04
N ALA A 88 3.23 3.68 7.89
CA ALA A 88 1.98 4.41 8.06
C ALA A 88 2.22 5.83 8.59
N LYS A 89 3.10 5.99 9.59
CA LYS A 89 3.47 7.30 10.13
C LYS A 89 4.09 8.21 9.07
N ARG A 90 5.02 7.68 8.26
CA ARG A 90 5.64 8.45 7.18
C ARG A 90 4.63 8.85 6.11
N GLU A 91 3.66 8.00 5.80
CA GLU A 91 2.60 8.35 4.85
C GLU A 91 1.66 9.42 5.42
N GLU A 92 1.29 9.31 6.70
CA GLU A 92 0.50 10.33 7.40
C GLU A 92 1.19 11.70 7.38
N GLU A 93 2.48 11.76 7.70
CA GLU A 93 3.29 12.99 7.63
C GLU A 93 3.25 13.61 6.22
N ARG A 94 3.42 12.81 5.17
CA ARG A 94 3.37 13.28 3.78
C ARG A 94 2.01 13.84 3.41
N VAL A 95 0.93 13.17 3.81
CA VAL A 95 -0.45 13.61 3.54
C VAL A 95 -0.70 14.94 4.24
N CYS A 96 -0.37 15.06 5.54
CA CYS A 96 -0.54 16.30 6.28
C CYS A 96 0.32 17.46 5.73
N GLU A 97 1.53 17.19 5.23
CA GLU A 97 2.34 18.21 4.56
C GLU A 97 1.74 18.64 3.21
N ALA A 98 1.23 17.69 2.42
CA ALA A 98 0.59 17.98 1.14
C ALA A 98 -0.68 18.81 1.33
N GLU A 99 -1.50 18.48 2.33
CA GLU A 99 -2.71 19.23 2.70
C GLU A 99 -2.37 20.66 3.13
N ARG A 100 -1.39 20.84 4.03
CA ARG A 100 -0.91 22.17 4.44
C ARG A 100 -0.43 23.01 3.27
N ARG A 101 0.28 22.42 2.30
CA ARG A 101 0.72 23.14 1.09
C ARG A 101 -0.46 23.51 0.19
N ALA A 102 -1.45 22.62 0.06
CA ALA A 102 -2.65 22.88 -0.73
C ALA A 102 -3.50 24.02 -0.11
N GLU A 103 -3.62 24.04 1.21
CA GLU A 103 -4.32 25.10 1.94
C GLU A 103 -3.63 26.46 1.76
N GLN A 104 -2.31 26.53 1.95
CA GLN A 104 -1.54 27.76 1.70
C GLN A 104 -1.67 28.30 0.27
N LEU A 105 -1.78 27.41 -0.71
CA LEU A 105 -2.00 27.82 -2.11
C LEU A 105 -3.40 28.42 -2.29
N ARG A 106 -4.44 27.81 -1.69
CA ARG A 106 -5.81 28.33 -1.73
C ARG A 106 -5.91 29.69 -1.06
N GLU A 107 -5.33 29.86 0.13
CA GLU A 107 -5.32 31.15 0.82
C GLU A 107 -4.63 32.24 -0.01
N ARG A 108 -3.53 31.92 -0.70
CA ARG A 108 -2.83 32.86 -1.59
C ARG A 108 -3.68 33.22 -2.81
N GLU A 109 -4.36 32.25 -3.40
CA GLU A 109 -5.26 32.50 -4.53
C GLU A 109 -6.46 33.35 -4.11
N GLU A 110 -7.09 33.05 -2.97
CA GLU A 110 -8.18 33.84 -2.41
C GLU A 110 -7.74 35.27 -2.07
N ALA A 111 -6.56 35.43 -1.46
CA ALA A 111 -5.99 36.74 -1.19
C ALA A 111 -5.71 37.52 -2.47
N ARG A 112 -5.22 36.86 -3.53
CA ARG A 112 -5.02 37.48 -4.85
C ARG A 112 -6.34 37.93 -5.45
N LEU A 113 -7.35 37.07 -5.48
CA LEU A 113 -8.69 37.38 -6.01
C LEU A 113 -9.34 38.53 -5.25
N ARG A 114 -9.24 38.54 -3.92
CA ARG A 114 -9.74 39.62 -3.07
C ARG A 114 -9.02 40.94 -3.32
N ALA A 115 -7.70 40.90 -3.51
CA ALA A 115 -6.92 42.08 -3.86
C ALA A 115 -7.29 42.62 -5.25
N GLU A 116 -7.52 41.74 -6.23
CA GLU A 116 -7.98 42.12 -7.58
C GLU A 116 -9.39 42.75 -7.55
N GLN A 117 -10.33 42.16 -6.80
CA GLN A 117 -11.67 42.73 -6.60
C GLN A 117 -11.60 44.11 -5.93
N SER A 118 -10.84 44.24 -4.85
CA SER A 118 -10.66 45.53 -4.16
C SER A 118 -10.03 46.60 -5.06
N ARG A 119 -9.22 46.21 -6.04
CA ARG A 119 -8.58 47.12 -7.00
C ARG A 119 -9.56 47.57 -8.10
N PHE A 120 -10.48 46.69 -8.48
CA PHE A 120 -11.54 46.99 -9.44
C PHE A 120 -12.59 47.94 -8.82
N ASP A 121 -13.00 47.68 -7.58
CA ASP A 121 -13.99 48.50 -6.86
C ASP A 121 -13.49 49.94 -6.60
N TYR A 122 -12.18 50.16 -6.49
CA TYR A 122 -11.58 51.49 -6.29
C TYR A 122 -11.56 52.37 -7.55
N HIS A 123 -11.69 51.78 -8.75
CA HIS A 123 -11.61 52.49 -10.03
C HIS A 123 -12.93 52.55 -10.82
N GLY A 124 -14.01 51.95 -10.30
CA GLY A 124 -15.32 51.87 -10.97
C GLY A 124 -16.38 52.85 -10.46
N GLY A 125 -16.01 53.80 -9.59
CA GLY A 125 -16.92 54.80 -9.02
C GLY A 125 -16.58 56.22 -9.46
N ASP A 126 -16.85 56.53 -10.73
CA ASP A 126 -17.00 57.90 -11.26
C ASP A 126 -18.28 57.95 -12.11
#